data_AF-A0A2G2K1S4-F1
#
_entry.id   AF-A0A2G2K1S4-F1
#
_cell.length_a   1.000
_cell.length_b   1.000
_cell.length_c   1.000
_cell.angle_alpha   90.00
_cell.angle_beta   90.00
_cell.angle_gamma   90.00
#
_symmetry.space_group_name_H-M   'P 1'
#
loop_
_entity.id
_entity.type
_entity.pdbx_description
1 polymer ?
#
loop_
_entity_poly.entity_id
_entity_poly.type
_entity_poly.pdbx_seq_one_letter_code
_entity_poly.pdbx_strand_id
1 'polypeptide(L)'
;MIWNKQFKYPNSQRSIKGEYDIRKMLLPSVTTVLNATQPEDKRKSLDKWARRVGDDEATRIKELAGRRGTAMHFYLQKHLDPDCKGYMDLTQVGRVAEPMAKKIIEKALASRPTLPNFNKEQVLA
;
A
#
# COMPACT_ATOMS: atom_id res chain seq x y z
N MET A 1 -5.56 23.05 0.80
CA MET A 1 -4.27 22.46 0.38
C MET A 1 -3.88 23.09 -0.96
N ILE A 2 -2.82 23.90 -1.00
CA ILE A 2 -2.34 24.51 -2.26
C ILE A 2 -1.47 23.47 -2.96
N TRP A 3 -1.96 22.91 -4.07
CA TRP A 3 -1.21 21.93 -4.84
C TRP A 3 -0.16 22.65 -5.70
N ASN A 4 1.11 22.58 -5.32
CA ASN A 4 2.21 23.11 -6.14
C ASN A 4 2.58 22.12 -7.26
N LYS A 5 2.16 22.38 -8.50
CA LYS A 5 2.41 21.50 -9.66
C LYS A 5 3.77 21.81 -10.30
N GLN A 6 4.86 21.40 -9.64
CA GLN A 6 6.21 21.52 -10.23
C GLN A 6 6.43 20.58 -11.42
N PHE A 7 5.68 19.48 -11.50
CA PHE A 7 5.81 18.48 -12.56
C PHE A 7 4.46 18.17 -13.22
N LYS A 8 4.49 17.91 -14.53
CA LYS A 8 3.35 17.43 -15.31
C LYS A 8 3.32 15.90 -15.24
N TYR A 9 2.47 15.35 -14.39
CA TYR A 9 2.25 13.90 -14.33
C TYR A 9 1.20 13.48 -15.37
N PRO A 10 1.56 12.64 -16.35
CA PRO A 10 0.57 12.07 -17.26
C PRO A 10 -0.34 11.10 -16.50
N ASN A 11 -1.58 10.97 -16.97
CA ASN A 11 -2.48 9.94 -16.47
C ASN A 11 -1.87 8.57 -16.76
N SER A 12 -1.87 7.68 -15.76
CA SER A 12 -1.45 6.29 -15.90
C SER A 12 -2.66 5.37 -15.71
N GLN A 13 -2.72 4.30 -16.49
CA GLN A 13 -3.68 3.22 -16.29
C GLN A 13 -2.92 1.93 -16.01
N ARG A 14 -3.36 1.19 -14.99
CA ARG A 14 -2.74 -0.08 -14.63
C ARG A 14 -3.31 -1.19 -15.50
N SER A 15 -2.44 -1.88 -16.24
CA SER A 15 -2.76 -3.08 -17.00
C SER A 15 -3.03 -4.27 -16.09
N ILE A 16 -3.72 -5.29 -16.61
CA ILE A 16 -3.97 -6.57 -15.93
C ILE A 16 -2.64 -7.25 -15.54
N LYS A 17 -1.58 -7.07 -16.34
CA LYS A 17 -0.24 -7.59 -16.05
C LYS A 17 0.52 -6.81 -14.97
N GLY A 18 -0.06 -5.74 -14.43
CA GLY A 18 0.54 -4.92 -13.37
C GLY A 18 1.51 -3.85 -13.88
N GLU A 19 1.65 -3.70 -15.20
CA GLU A 19 2.36 -2.60 -15.84
C GLU A 19 1.49 -1.34 -15.85
N TYR A 20 2.11 -0.16 -15.89
CA TYR A 20 1.43 1.11 -16.09
C TYR A 20 1.58 1.54 -17.54
N ASP A 21 0.46 1.71 -18.24
CA ASP A 21 0.44 2.38 -19.53
C ASP A 21 0.55 3.89 -19.29
N ILE A 22 1.67 4.45 -19.75
CA ILE A 22 1.86 5.89 -19.83
C ILE A 22 2.14 6.22 -21.29
N ARG A 23 1.16 6.86 -21.95
CA ARG A 23 1.28 7.32 -23.34
C ARG A 23 1.73 6.21 -24.31
N LYS A 24 1.14 5.01 -24.19
CA LYS A 24 1.45 3.80 -25.00
C LYS A 24 2.79 3.15 -24.68
N MET A 25 3.44 3.53 -23.58
CA MET A 25 4.62 2.85 -23.05
C MET A 25 4.23 2.05 -21.82
N LEU A 26 4.49 0.75 -21.84
CA LEU A 26 4.27 -0.14 -20.70
C LEU A 26 5.47 -0.06 -19.76
N LEU A 27 5.25 0.50 -18.58
CA LEU A 27 6.27 0.61 -17.54
C LEU A 27 6.02 -0.42 -16.44
N PRO A 28 7.07 -1.12 -15.96
CA PRO A 28 6.94 -2.04 -14.85
C PRO A 28 6.55 -1.32 -13.56
N SER A 29 5.82 -2.00 -12.67
CA SER A 29 5.52 -1.45 -11.35
C SER A 29 6.79 -1.38 -10.48
N VAL A 30 6.77 -0.48 -9.48
CA VAL A 30 7.85 -0.40 -8.48
C VAL A 30 8.11 -1.76 -7.84
N THR A 31 7.06 -2.51 -7.48
CA THR A 31 7.18 -3.84 -6.90
C THR A 31 7.82 -4.84 -7.88
N THR A 32 7.53 -4.72 -9.18
CA THR A 32 8.16 -5.56 -10.22
C THR A 32 9.65 -5.32 -10.27
N VAL A 33 10.09 -4.05 -10.29
CA VAL A 33 11.52 -3.70 -10.32
C VAL A 33 12.21 -4.21 -9.06
N LEU A 34 11.65 -3.93 -7.87
CA LEU A 34 12.24 -4.37 -6.60
C LEU A 34 12.35 -5.90 -6.48
N ASN A 35 11.37 -6.64 -6.99
CA ASN A 35 11.42 -8.10 -7.01
C ASN A 35 12.49 -8.62 -7.98
N ALA A 36 12.70 -7.94 -9.12
CA ALA A 36 13.70 -8.33 -10.10
C ALA A 36 15.13 -8.05 -9.62
N THR A 37 15.33 -6.97 -8.86
CA THR A 37 16.65 -6.52 -8.38
C THR A 37 16.99 -6.98 -6.97
N GLN A 38 16.20 -7.87 -6.37
CA GLN A 38 16.44 -8.30 -4.99
C GLN A 38 17.73 -9.15 -4.87
N PRO A 39 18.49 -9.03 -3.77
CA PRO A 39 19.69 -9.83 -3.55
C PRO A 39 19.41 -11.34 -3.60
N GLU A 40 20.35 -12.10 -4.14
CA GLU A 40 20.23 -13.55 -4.30
C GLU A 40 20.02 -14.28 -2.96
N ASP A 41 20.67 -13.83 -1.89
CA ASP A 41 20.52 -14.41 -0.56
C ASP A 41 19.09 -14.32 -0.04
N LYS A 42 18.38 -13.22 -0.35
CA LYS A 42 16.98 -13.05 0.00
C LYS A 42 16.09 -14.05 -0.75
N ARG A 43 16.38 -14.29 -2.03
CA ARG A 43 15.66 -15.29 -2.84
C ARG A 43 15.83 -16.69 -2.26
N LYS A 44 17.08 -17.08 -1.98
CA LYS A 44 17.40 -18.38 -1.37
C LYS A 44 16.74 -18.57 -0.01
N SER A 45 16.66 -17.51 0.81
CA SER A 45 15.98 -17.56 2.11
C SER A 45 14.48 -17.83 1.96
N LEU A 46 13.81 -17.16 1.02
CA LEU A 46 12.40 -17.40 0.71
C LEU A 46 12.17 -18.80 0.16
N ASP A 47 13.03 -19.29 -0.73
CA ASP A 47 12.93 -20.64 -1.29
C ASP A 47 13.17 -21.71 -0.22
N LYS A 48 14.11 -21.50 0.70
CA LYS A 48 14.34 -22.39 1.84
C LYS A 48 13.13 -22.42 2.78
N TRP A 49 12.51 -21.26 3.01
CA TRP A 49 11.27 -21.18 3.78
C TRP A 49 10.13 -21.94 3.08
N ALA A 50 9.93 -21.73 1.78
CA ALA A 50 8.89 -22.41 1.01
C ALA A 50 9.08 -23.94 1.05
N ARG A 51 10.30 -24.44 0.80
CA ARG A 51 10.61 -25.88 0.91
C ARG A 51 10.38 -26.45 2.31
N ARG A 52 10.64 -25.68 3.37
CA ARG A 52 10.42 -26.12 4.76
C ARG A 52 8.93 -26.24 5.10
N VAL A 53 8.10 -25.37 4.54
CA VAL A 53 6.65 -25.33 4.80
C VAL A 53 5.89 -26.27 3.86
N GLY A 54 6.42 -26.49 2.66
CA GLY A 54 5.75 -27.15 1.53
C GLY A 54 5.18 -26.11 0.57
N ASP A 55 5.33 -26.32 -0.74
CA ASP A 55 5.01 -25.32 -1.77
C ASP A 55 3.52 -24.92 -1.78
N ASP A 56 2.62 -25.88 -1.58
CA ASP A 56 1.17 -25.63 -1.53
C ASP A 56 0.79 -24.79 -0.30
N GLU A 57 1.32 -25.14 0.87
CA GLU A 57 1.04 -24.42 2.11
C GLU A 57 1.71 -23.04 2.11
N ALA A 58 2.92 -22.92 1.57
CA ALA A 58 3.59 -21.64 1.38
C ALA A 58 2.77 -20.71 0.46
N THR A 59 2.20 -21.25 -0.61
CA THR A 59 1.31 -20.51 -1.52
C THR A 59 0.04 -20.06 -0.80
N ARG A 60 -0.62 -20.98 -0.06
CA ARG A 60 -1.81 -20.66 0.74
C ARG A 60 -1.55 -19.55 1.75
N ILE A 61 -0.43 -19.61 2.47
CA ILE A 61 -0.03 -18.59 3.44
C ILE A 61 0.19 -17.24 2.76
N LYS A 62 0.92 -17.23 1.63
CA LYS A 62 1.20 -16.02 0.86
C LYS A 62 -0.08 -15.34 0.37
N GLU A 63 -1.00 -16.11 -0.20
CA GLU A 63 -2.28 -15.59 -0.70
C GLU A 63 -3.16 -15.06 0.43
N LEU A 64 -3.24 -15.81 1.54
CA LEU A 64 -3.99 -15.37 2.72
C LEU A 64 -3.42 -14.08 3.30
N ALA A 65 -2.10 -13.96 3.39
CA ALA A 65 -1.44 -12.73 3.81
C ALA A 65 -1.74 -11.56 2.85
N GLY A 66 -1.70 -11.80 1.54
CA GLY A 66 -2.04 -10.79 0.52
C GLY A 66 -3.48 -10.30 0.63
N ARG A 67 -4.45 -11.20 0.83
CA ARG A 67 -5.87 -10.86 1.03
C ARG A 67 -6.08 -10.02 2.29
N ARG A 68 -5.47 -10.42 3.40
CA ARG A 68 -5.51 -9.67 4.68
C ARG A 68 -4.91 -8.28 4.53
N GLY A 69 -3.76 -8.15 3.86
CA GLY A 69 -3.12 -6.86 3.60
C GLY A 69 -3.95 -5.94 2.69
N THR A 70 -4.63 -6.51 1.69
CA THR A 70 -5.52 -5.74 0.80
C THR A 70 -6.72 -5.18 1.57
N ALA A 71 -7.39 -6.01 2.38
CA ALA A 71 -8.50 -5.58 3.22
C ALA A 71 -8.07 -4.52 4.25
N MET A 72 -6.88 -4.69 4.84
CA MET A 72 -6.31 -3.74 5.80
C MET A 72 -6.06 -2.37 5.15
N HIS A 73 -5.43 -2.33 3.97
CA HIS A 73 -5.24 -1.06 3.25
C HIS A 73 -6.56 -0.38 2.89
N PHE A 74 -7.57 -1.16 2.50
CA PHE A 74 -8.89 -0.62 2.21
C PHE A 74 -9.53 0.01 3.46
N TYR A 75 -9.40 -0.61 4.63
CA TYR A 75 -9.84 -0.03 5.90
C TYR A 75 -9.14 1.29 6.19
N LEU A 76 -7.81 1.36 6.04
CA LEU A 76 -7.05 2.60 6.24
C LEU A 76 -7.48 3.70 5.25
N GLN A 77 -7.71 3.34 3.99
CA GLN A 77 -8.20 4.28 2.99
C GLN A 77 -9.56 4.86 3.38
N LYS A 78 -10.48 4.01 3.86
CA LYS A 78 -11.79 4.46 4.34
C LYS A 78 -11.71 5.30 5.62
N HIS A 79 -10.75 5.02 6.50
CA HIS A 79 -10.52 5.85 7.68
C HIS A 79 -10.03 7.27 7.34
N LEU A 80 -9.26 7.42 6.26
CA LEU A 80 -8.73 8.71 5.80
C LEU A 80 -9.70 9.49 4.90
N ASP A 81 -10.76 8.84 4.43
CA ASP A 81 -11.76 9.43 3.55
C ASP A 81 -12.73 10.31 4.37
N PRO A 82 -12.73 11.65 4.18
CA PRO A 82 -13.54 12.55 4.99
C PRO A 82 -15.05 12.32 4.85
N ASP A 83 -15.49 11.74 3.74
CA ASP A 83 -16.91 11.46 3.47
C ASP A 83 -17.35 10.10 4.02
N CYS A 84 -16.41 9.28 4.51
CA CYS A 84 -16.69 7.96 5.03
C CYS A 84 -17.00 8.01 6.53
N LYS A 85 -18.26 7.74 6.91
CA LYS A 85 -18.73 7.71 8.31
C LYS A 85 -18.33 6.46 9.10
N GLY A 86 -17.66 5.51 8.45
CA GLY A 86 -17.25 4.25 9.04
C GLY A 86 -17.26 3.12 8.02
N TYR A 87 -16.29 2.21 8.15
CA TYR A 87 -16.18 1.02 7.32
C TYR A 87 -16.02 -0.21 8.21
N MET A 88 -16.88 -1.20 8.02
CA MET A 88 -16.88 -2.45 8.75
C MET A 88 -17.03 -3.61 7.74
N ASP A 89 -16.05 -4.50 7.70
CA ASP A 89 -16.07 -5.71 6.87
C ASP A 89 -16.29 -6.95 7.75
N LEU A 90 -17.46 -7.56 7.62
CA LEU A 90 -17.87 -8.71 8.44
C LEU A 90 -17.31 -10.05 7.94
N THR A 91 -16.61 -10.07 6.80
CA THR A 91 -15.94 -11.28 6.29
C THR A 91 -14.84 -11.74 7.25
N GLN A 92 -14.45 -13.02 7.18
CA GLN A 92 -13.36 -13.52 8.01
C GLN A 92 -12.04 -12.74 7.80
N VAL A 93 -11.78 -12.29 6.58
CA VAL A 93 -10.60 -11.48 6.26
C VAL A 93 -10.73 -10.08 6.86
N GLY A 94 -11.90 -9.46 6.72
CA GLY A 94 -12.22 -8.15 7.32
C GLY A 94 -12.04 -8.11 8.83
N ARG A 95 -12.56 -9.11 9.54
CA ARG A 95 -12.41 -9.24 11.00
C ARG A 95 -10.96 -9.33 11.47
N VAL A 96 -10.08 -9.90 10.65
CA VAL A 96 -8.63 -9.95 10.94
C VAL A 96 -7.93 -8.66 10.51
N ALA A 97 -8.40 -8.02 9.44
CA ALA A 97 -7.84 -6.79 8.90
C ALA A 97 -8.10 -5.56 9.78
N GLU A 98 -9.29 -5.45 10.35
CA GLU A 98 -9.70 -4.34 11.21
C GLU A 98 -8.77 -4.09 12.40
N PRO A 99 -8.45 -5.08 13.27
CA PRO A 99 -7.57 -4.84 14.41
C PRO A 99 -6.14 -4.46 13.98
N MET A 100 -5.65 -4.99 12.85
CA MET A 100 -4.35 -4.58 12.30
C MET A 100 -4.38 -3.10 11.88
N ALA A 101 -5.43 -2.67 11.19
CA ALA A 101 -5.59 -1.29 10.75
C ALA A 101 -5.74 -0.33 11.94
N LYS A 102 -6.57 -0.69 12.94
CA LYS A 102 -6.71 0.06 14.20
C LYS A 102 -5.35 0.26 14.88
N LYS A 103 -4.52 -0.79 14.93
CA LYS A 103 -3.19 -0.68 15.54
C LYS A 103 -2.26 0.29 14.81
N ILE A 104 -2.34 0.33 13.49
CA ILE A 104 -1.59 1.30 12.67
C ILE A 104 -2.11 2.72 12.92
N ILE A 105 -3.44 2.91 12.96
CA ILE A 105 -4.03 4.22 13.25
C ILE A 105 -3.58 4.73 14.63
N GLU A 106 -3.71 3.90 15.66
CA GLU A 106 -3.32 4.23 17.04
C GLU A 106 -1.84 4.56 17.18
N LYS A 107 -0.95 3.79 16.54
CA LYS A 107 0.50 3.94 16.75
C LYS A 107 1.17 4.91 15.79
N ALA A 108 0.75 4.93 14.54
CA ALA A 108 1.41 5.68 13.47
C ALA A 108 0.71 7.01 13.15
N LEU A 109 -0.61 7.08 13.33
CA LEU A 109 -1.39 8.28 12.95
C LEU A 109 -1.83 9.12 14.15
N ALA A 110 -1.92 8.55 15.35
CA ALA A 110 -2.31 9.31 16.55
C ALA A 110 -1.28 10.37 16.97
N SER A 111 0.00 10.21 16.62
CA SER A 111 1.07 11.15 16.97
C SER A 111 1.29 12.24 15.92
N ARG A 112 0.42 12.37 14.91
CA ARG A 112 0.59 13.38 13.85
C ARG A 112 0.55 14.78 14.47
N PRO A 113 1.65 15.56 14.50
CA PRO A 113 1.54 16.97 14.80
C PRO A 113 0.63 17.56 13.73
N THR A 114 -0.39 18.30 14.14
CA THR A 114 -1.16 19.13 13.23
C THR A 114 -0.17 19.94 12.42
N LEU A 115 -0.23 19.82 11.08
CA LEU A 115 0.64 20.59 10.21
C LEU A 115 0.45 22.07 10.60
N PRO A 116 1.53 22.83 10.87
CA PRO A 116 1.39 24.22 11.23
C PRO A 116 0.60 24.92 10.11
N ASN A 117 -0.41 25.71 10.50
CA ASN A 117 -1.10 26.60 9.59
C ASN A 117 -0.05 27.55 9.00
N PHE A 118 0.45 27.25 7.80
CA PHE A 118 1.34 28.15 7.08
C PHE A 118 0.54 29.42 6.77
N ASN A 119 0.81 30.48 7.53
CA ASN A 119 0.21 31.78 7.34
C ASN A 119 0.65 32.35 5.98
N LYS A 120 -0.30 32.82 5.17
CA LYS A 120 -0.11 33.15 3.75
C LYS A 120 0.83 34.35 3.50
N GLU A 121 1.29 35.02 4.54
CA GLU A 121 2.10 36.24 4.43
C GLU A 121 3.62 35.98 4.37
N GLN A 122 4.09 34.75 4.59
CA GLN A 122 5.54 34.45 4.64
C GLN A 122 6.19 34.06 3.29
N VAL A 123 5.47 34.17 2.16
CA VAL A 123 6.00 33.77 0.83
C VAL A 123 6.08 34.93 -0.17
N LEU A 124 6.04 36.18 0.32
CA LEU A 124 6.39 37.36 -0.47
C LEU A 124 7.63 38.02 0.12
N ALA A 125 8.78 37.41 -0.17
CA ALA A 125 10.10 38.02 -0.17
C ALA A 125 10.96 37.31 -1.23
#